data_AF-A0A8X8K9M4-F1
#
_entry.id   AF-A0A8X8K9M4-F1
#
_cell.length_a   1.000
_cell.length_b   1.000
_cell.length_c   1.000
_cell.angle_alpha   90.00
_cell.angle_beta   90.00
_cell.angle_gamma   90.00
#
_symmetry.space_group_name_H-M   'P 1'
#
loop_
_entity.id
_entity.type
_entity.pdbx_description
1 polymer ?
#
loop_
_entity_poly.entity_id
_entity_poly.type
_entity_poly.pdbx_seq_one_letter_code
_entity_poly.pdbx_strand_id
1 'polypeptide(L)'
;SHAYSVVQEFKRYFDIGVMHQDQAWILRDFGKPEGEGGRFVRSEFAYLKDHAPWLLPSAFVRTLAKYLGYKLGQRSLSLPLSIKRKLSMHRGYWAKRG
;
A
#
# COMPACT_ATOMS: atom_id res chain seq x y z
N SER A 1 -17.10 -10.14 -5.67
CA SER A 1 -15.89 -9.41 -5.25
C SER A 1 -16.19 -7.93 -5.16
N HIS A 2 -16.32 -7.36 -3.95
CA HIS A 2 -16.54 -5.92 -3.82
C HIS A 2 -15.24 -5.18 -4.12
N ALA A 3 -15.27 -4.23 -5.06
CA ALA A 3 -14.13 -3.37 -5.30
C ALA A 3 -13.82 -2.60 -4.02
N TYR A 4 -12.61 -2.75 -3.49
CA TYR A 4 -12.18 -1.99 -2.33
C TYR A 4 -12.26 -0.49 -2.63
N SER A 5 -12.74 0.28 -1.67
CA SER A 5 -12.61 1.74 -1.71
C SER A 5 -11.14 2.14 -1.62
N VAL A 6 -10.81 3.35 -2.09
CA VAL A 6 -9.44 3.89 -2.01
C VAL A 6 -8.88 3.84 -0.58
N VAL A 7 -9.74 4.10 0.42
CA VAL A 7 -9.36 4.02 1.83
C VAL A 7 -9.07 2.57 2.26
N GLN A 8 -9.85 1.60 1.78
CA GLN A 8 -9.58 0.19 2.07
C GLN A 8 -8.30 -0.30 1.39
N GLU A 9 -8.03 0.15 0.15
CA GLU A 9 -6.76 -0.14 -0.53
C GLU A 9 -5.58 0.47 0.23
N PHE A 10 -5.68 1.72 0.70
CA PHE A 10 -4.67 2.34 1.56
C PHE A 10 -4.39 1.49 2.81
N LYS A 11 -5.42 1.11 3.56
CA LYS A 11 -5.27 0.35 4.82
C LYS A 11 -4.66 -1.02 4.58
N ARG A 12 -5.07 -1.69 3.50
CA ARG A 12 -4.48 -2.96 3.08
C ARG A 12 -3.00 -2.82 2.75
N TYR A 13 -2.62 -1.80 1.97
CA TYR A 13 -1.21 -1.55 1.66
C TYR A 13 -0.40 -1.12 2.88
N PHE A 14 -1.01 -0.45 3.85
CA PHE A 14 -0.39 -0.19 5.17
C PHE A 14 -0.04 -1.47 5.90
N ASP A 15 -0.97 -2.42 6.02
CA ASP A 15 -0.72 -3.71 6.68
C ASP A 15 0.36 -4.52 5.94
N ILE A 16 0.36 -4.51 4.60
CA ILE A 16 1.42 -5.11 3.77
C ILE A 16 2.78 -4.44 4.04
N GLY A 17 2.81 -3.12 4.19
CA GLY A 17 4.02 -2.38 4.51
C GLY A 17 4.58 -2.73 5.89
N VAL A 18 3.70 -2.90 6.89
CA VAL A 18 4.09 -3.37 8.23
C VAL A 18 4.68 -4.77 8.16
N MET A 19 4.03 -5.69 7.44
CA MET A 19 4.51 -7.05 7.28
C MET A 19 5.89 -7.09 6.61
N HIS A 20 6.09 -6.31 5.55
CA HIS A 20 7.40 -6.22 4.90
C HIS A 20 8.46 -5.58 5.79
N GLN A 21 8.09 -4.66 6.69
CA GLN A 21 9.02 -4.13 7.69
C GLN A 21 9.43 -5.21 8.69
N ASP A 22 8.47 -6.00 9.19
CA ASP A 22 8.73 -7.13 10.10
C ASP A 22 9.54 -8.24 9.41
N GLN A 23 9.33 -8.45 8.10
CA GLN A 23 10.01 -9.44 7.26
C GLN A 23 11.13 -8.85 6.39
N ALA A 24 11.69 -7.70 6.76
CA ALA A 24 12.71 -7.01 5.96
C ALA A 24 13.94 -7.90 5.70
N TRP A 25 14.22 -8.86 6.58
CA TRP A 25 15.27 -9.86 6.41
C TRP A 25 15.06 -10.73 5.16
N ILE A 26 13.82 -11.11 4.82
CA ILE A 26 13.50 -11.91 3.63
C ILE A 26 13.85 -11.13 2.37
N LEU A 27 13.50 -9.84 2.32
CA LEU A 27 13.82 -8.97 1.18
C LEU A 27 15.32 -8.73 1.03
N ARG A 28 16.07 -8.75 2.14
CA ARG A 28 17.54 -8.65 2.12
C ARG A 28 18.18 -9.91 1.56
N ASP A 29 17.65 -11.09 1.93
CA ASP A 29 18.28 -12.37 1.59
C ASP A 29 17.82 -12.91 0.21
N PHE A 30 16.60 -12.58 -0.23
CA PHE A 30 16.01 -13.06 -1.50
C PHE A 30 15.82 -11.97 -2.56
N GLY A 31 16.16 -10.71 -2.25
CA GLY A 31 16.02 -9.59 -3.17
C GLY A 31 14.61 -8.98 -3.20
N LYS A 32 14.53 -7.76 -3.76
CA LYS A 32 13.28 -6.98 -3.79
C LYS A 32 12.58 -7.09 -5.14
N PRO A 33 11.25 -7.30 -5.18
CA PRO A 33 10.47 -7.29 -6.43
C PRO A 33 10.11 -5.85 -6.93
N GLU A 34 10.87 -4.82 -6.57
CA GLU A 34 10.49 -3.39 -6.66
C GLU A 34 10.22 -2.85 -8.09
N GLY A 35 10.59 -3.56 -9.16
CA GLY A 35 10.49 -3.06 -10.55
C GLY A 35 9.14 -3.31 -11.26
N GLU A 36 8.49 -4.43 -11.00
CA GLU A 36 7.29 -4.89 -11.72
C GLU A 36 6.10 -3.94 -11.50
N GLY A 37 5.91 -3.47 -10.26
CA GLY A 37 4.78 -2.61 -9.90
C GLY A 37 4.83 -1.23 -10.56
N GLY A 38 6.02 -0.61 -10.63
CA GLY A 38 6.19 0.68 -11.31
C GLY A 38 5.97 0.58 -12.81
N ARG A 39 6.40 -0.52 -13.43
CA ARG A 39 6.14 -0.80 -14.86
C ARG A 39 4.64 -0.94 -15.13
N PHE A 40 3.93 -1.69 -14.28
CA PHE A 40 2.48 -1.87 -14.39
C PHE A 40 1.71 -0.54 -14.30
N VAL A 41 2.01 0.29 -13.30
CA VAL A 41 1.36 1.61 -13.14
C VAL A 41 1.61 2.49 -14.37
N ARG A 42 2.84 2.51 -14.91
CA ARG A 42 3.16 3.29 -16.12
C ARG A 42 2.37 2.79 -17.33
N SER A 43 2.25 1.47 -17.52
CA SER A 43 1.46 0.91 -18.63
C SER A 43 -0.03 1.21 -18.47
N GLU A 44 -0.57 1.15 -17.25
CA GLU A 44 -1.97 1.47 -16.96
C GLU A 44 -2.26 2.94 -17.28
N PHE A 45 -1.36 3.85 -16.88
CA PHE A 45 -1.50 5.28 -17.17
C PHE A 45 -1.41 5.58 -18.66
N ALA A 46 -0.47 4.96 -19.39
CA ALA A 46 -0.36 5.11 -20.83
C ALA A 46 -1.65 4.65 -21.53
N TYR A 47 -2.17 3.48 -21.13
CA TYR A 47 -3.42 2.94 -21.67
C TYR A 47 -4.63 3.85 -21.39
N LEU A 48 -4.78 4.31 -20.14
CA LEU A 48 -5.88 5.19 -19.74
C LEU A 48 -5.82 6.56 -20.42
N LYS A 49 -4.61 7.09 -20.65
CA LYS A 49 -4.44 8.35 -21.38
C LYS A 49 -5.04 8.28 -22.79
N ASP A 50 -4.86 7.14 -23.47
CA ASP A 50 -5.29 6.98 -24.86
C ASP A 50 -6.77 6.55 -24.98
N HIS A 51 -7.33 5.84 -23.98
CA HIS A 51 -8.68 5.26 -24.07
C HIS A 51 -9.72 5.92 -23.15
N ALA A 52 -9.31 6.40 -21.98
CA ALA A 52 -10.23 6.90 -20.94
C ALA A 52 -9.55 7.92 -20.02
N PRO A 53 -9.15 9.10 -20.53
CA PRO A 53 -8.36 10.08 -19.76
C PRO A 53 -9.09 10.59 -18.52
N TRP A 54 -10.43 10.57 -18.49
CA TRP A 54 -11.23 10.93 -17.30
C TRP A 54 -11.05 9.96 -16.13
N LEU A 55 -10.51 8.75 -16.34
CA LEU A 55 -10.18 7.81 -15.27
C LEU A 55 -8.78 8.07 -14.67
N LEU A 56 -7.92 8.87 -15.32
CA LEU A 56 -6.57 9.16 -14.82
C LEU A 56 -6.56 9.75 -13.41
N PRO A 57 -7.42 10.71 -13.04
CA PRO A 57 -7.45 11.22 -11.67
C PRO A 57 -7.77 10.13 -10.64
N SER A 58 -8.72 9.24 -10.97
CA SER A 58 -9.10 8.11 -10.11
C SER A 58 -7.97 7.09 -9.97
N ALA A 59 -7.32 6.72 -11.09
CA ALA A 59 -6.16 5.83 -11.11
C ALA A 59 -4.97 6.41 -10.34
N PHE A 60 -4.75 7.73 -10.44
CA PHE A 60 -3.73 8.45 -9.69
C PHE A 60 -4.00 8.45 -8.19
N VAL A 61 -5.21 8.82 -7.77
CA VAL A 61 -5.60 8.79 -6.35
C VAL A 61 -5.44 7.39 -5.77
N ARG A 62 -5.85 6.36 -6.53
CA ARG A 62 -5.72 4.97 -6.12
C ARG A 62 -4.27 4.53 -5.99
N THR A 63 -3.44 4.85 -6.97
CA THR A 63 -2.01 4.56 -6.96
C THR A 63 -1.30 5.26 -5.81
N LEU A 64 -1.62 6.54 -5.59
CA LEU A 64 -1.08 7.34 -4.50
C LEU A 64 -1.49 6.76 -3.14
N ALA A 65 -2.75 6.36 -2.96
CA ALA A 65 -3.24 5.74 -1.74
C ALA A 65 -2.50 4.42 -1.43
N LYS A 66 -2.29 3.56 -2.43
CA LYS A 66 -1.49 2.33 -2.28
C LYS A 66 -0.06 2.64 -1.87
N TYR A 67 0.59 3.60 -2.55
CA TYR A 67 1.96 4.00 -2.28
C TYR A 67 2.12 4.59 -0.86
N LEU A 68 1.25 5.52 -0.47
CA LEU A 68 1.28 6.14 0.86
C LEU A 68 1.01 5.11 1.96
N GLY A 69 0.02 4.23 1.77
CA GLY A 69 -0.26 3.14 2.70
C GLY A 69 0.98 2.29 2.91
N TYR A 70 1.58 1.79 1.83
CA TYR A 70 2.77 0.97 1.87
C TYR A 70 3.97 1.67 2.55
N LYS A 71 4.23 2.93 2.19
CA LYS A 71 5.36 3.68 2.74
C LYS A 71 5.19 3.97 4.23
N LEU A 72 3.96 4.28 4.67
CA LEU A 72 3.64 4.47 6.09
C LEU A 72 3.72 3.15 6.85
N GLY A 73 3.30 2.04 6.25
CA GLY A 73 3.42 0.72 6.84
C GLY A 73 4.87 0.32 7.09
N GLN A 74 5.77 0.59 6.13
CA GLN A 74 7.21 0.38 6.30
C GLN A 74 7.79 1.20 7.45
N ARG A 75 7.29 2.43 7.66
CA ARG A 75 7.68 3.30 8.78
C ARG A 75 6.84 3.04 10.03
N SER A 76 6.19 1.88 10.15
CA SER A 76 5.33 1.60 11.29
C SER A 76 6.07 1.56 12.62
N LEU A 77 7.39 1.31 12.65
CA LEU A 77 8.19 1.33 13.88
C LEU A 77 8.21 2.72 14.55
N SER A 78 8.20 3.81 13.77
CA SER A 78 8.21 5.18 14.30
C SER A 78 6.81 5.74 14.62
N LEU A 79 5.74 4.97 14.37
CA LEU A 79 4.38 5.43 14.63
C LEU A 79 3.89 5.01 16.03
N PRO A 80 3.10 5.84 16.74
CA PRO A 80 2.40 5.43 17.94
C PRO A 80 1.37 4.33 17.68
N LEU A 81 1.11 3.45 18.65
CA LEU A 81 0.16 2.33 18.53
C LEU A 81 -1.25 2.77 18.12
N SER A 82 -1.73 3.92 18.65
CA SER A 82 -3.03 4.50 18.31
C SER A 82 -3.13 4.88 16.83
N ILE A 83 -2.03 5.33 16.21
CA ILE A 83 -2.00 5.65 14.78
C ILE A 83 -2.02 4.36 13.96
N LYS A 84 -1.20 3.36 14.33
CA LYS A 84 -1.18 2.06 13.65
C LYS A 84 -2.57 1.40 13.63
N ARG A 85 -3.31 1.45 14.75
CA ARG A 85 -4.69 0.95 14.85
C ARG A 85 -5.68 1.68 13.92
N LYS A 86 -5.49 2.96 13.65
CA LYS A 86 -6.36 3.74 12.74
C LYS A 86 -6.05 3.45 11.27
N LEU A 87 -4.77 3.32 10.94
CA LEU A 87 -4.28 3.09 9.58
C LEU A 87 -4.38 1.62 9.13
N SER A 88 -4.45 0.68 10.08
CA SER A 88 -4.57 -0.74 9.80
C SER A 88 -5.99 -1.15 9.44
N MET A 89 -6.12 -2.12 8.54
CA MET A 89 -7.37 -2.80 8.25
C MET A 89 -7.70 -3.80 9.36
N HIS A 90 -6.68 -4.39 9.99
CA HIS A 90 -6.80 -5.39 11.06
C HIS A 90 -6.49 -4.81 12.45
N ARG A 91 -7.43 -4.06 13.04
CA ARG A 91 -7.25 -3.42 14.37
C ARG A 91 -6.87 -4.40 15.49
N GLY A 92 -7.36 -5.64 15.45
CA GLY A 92 -7.10 -6.66 16.46
C GLY A 92 -5.65 -7.16 16.48
N TYR A 93 -4.93 -7.07 15.36
CA TYR A 93 -3.50 -7.41 15.28
C TYR A 93 -2.68 -6.55 16.26
N TRP A 94 -3.02 -5.27 16.36
CA TRP A 94 -2.31 -4.30 17.21
C TRP A 94 -2.70 -4.34 18.68
N ALA A 95 -3.85 -4.93 19.03
CA ALA A 95 -4.28 -5.05 20.42
C ALA A 95 -3.46 -6.07 21.22
N LYS A 96 -2.80 -7.02 20.53
CA LYS A 96 -1.96 -8.07 21.14
C LYS A 96 -0.47 -7.69 21.29
N ARG A 97 -0.07 -6.51 20.79
CA ARG A 97 1.32 -6.01 20.81
C ARG A 97 1.54 -4.89 21.85
N GLY A 98 0.54 -4.63 22.69
CA GLY A 98 0.59 -3.65 23.79
C GLY A 98 0.79 -4.33 25.12
#